data_AF-A0A1U7NLZ1-F1
#
_entry.id   AF-A0A1U7NLZ1-F1
#
_cell.length_a   1.000
_cell.length_b   1.000
_cell.length_c   1.000
_cell.angle_alpha   90.00
_cell.angle_beta   90.00
_cell.angle_gamma   90.00
#
_symmetry.space_group_name_H-M   'P 1'
#
loop_
_entity.id
_entity.type
_entity.pdbx_description
1 polymer ?
#
loop_
_entity_poly.entity_id
_entity_poly.type
_entity_poly.pdbx_seq_one_letter_code
_entity_poly.pdbx_strand_id
1 'polypeptide(L)'
;MKNEQKISVEATLVNKETFSYNAVEGLEDALDQFQLDFIAVGKPLSFEVSVFEFNVVEIGMKGLLTYQGNDLISFGKWIKDFKM
;
A
#
# COMPACT_ATOMS: atom_id res chain seq x y z
N MET A 1 -7.73 -23.48 0.52
CA MET A 1 -7.21 -22.11 0.65
C MET A 1 -8.13 -21.38 1.62
N LYS A 2 -7.61 -20.81 2.72
CA LYS A 2 -8.45 -19.96 3.58
C LYS A 2 -8.69 -18.67 2.81
N ASN A 3 -9.94 -18.32 2.54
CA ASN A 3 -10.26 -17.00 1.99
C ASN A 3 -9.80 -15.97 3.02
N GLU A 4 -8.84 -15.13 2.65
CA GLU A 4 -8.43 -14.03 3.52
C GLU A 4 -9.61 -13.07 3.67
N GLN A 5 -9.87 -12.65 4.91
CA GLN A 5 -11.00 -11.78 5.19
C GLN A 5 -10.68 -10.36 4.75
N LYS A 6 -11.61 -9.69 4.08
CA LYS A 6 -11.54 -8.25 3.80
C LYS A 6 -11.71 -7.48 5.11
N ILE A 7 -10.74 -6.63 5.44
CA ILE A 7 -10.69 -5.82 6.66
C ILE A 7 -10.80 -4.35 6.28
N SER A 8 -11.57 -3.58 7.06
CA SER A 8 -11.68 -2.12 6.93
C SER A 8 -11.44 -1.47 8.28
N VAL A 9 -10.51 -0.52 8.35
CA VAL A 9 -10.06 0.11 9.59
C VAL A 9 -9.63 1.55 9.35
N GLU A 10 -9.90 2.44 10.31
CA GLU A 10 -9.36 3.80 10.25
C GLU A 10 -7.83 3.77 10.42
N ALA A 11 -7.13 4.44 9.50
CA ALA A 11 -5.69 4.44 9.45
C ALA A 11 -5.12 5.83 9.13
N THR A 12 -3.87 6.04 9.52
CA THR A 12 -3.08 7.21 9.11
C THR A 12 -1.90 6.75 8.29
N LEU A 13 -1.68 7.33 7.11
CA LEU A 13 -0.47 7.11 6.33
C LEU A 13 0.69 7.81 7.04
N VAL A 14 1.70 7.05 7.45
CA VAL A 14 2.83 7.57 8.24
C VAL A 14 4.15 7.60 7.46
N ASN A 15 4.25 6.81 6.39
CA ASN A 15 5.47 6.72 5.60
C ASN A 15 5.19 6.36 4.14
N LYS A 16 6.15 6.72 3.28
CA LYS A 16 6.15 6.43 1.85
C LYS A 16 7.57 6.05 1.45
N GLU A 17 7.76 4.85 0.91
CA GLU A 17 9.08 4.34 0.53
C GLU A 17 9.11 3.96 -0.95
N THR A 18 10.27 4.19 -1.57
CA THR A 18 10.60 3.70 -2.91
C THR A 18 11.90 2.92 -2.80
N PHE A 19 11.90 1.72 -3.34
CA PHE A 19 13.07 0.84 -3.33
C PHE A 19 13.23 0.20 -4.69
N SER A 20 14.47 0.19 -5.16
CA SER A 20 14.81 -0.44 -6.43
C SER A 20 15.05 -1.92 -6.18
N TYR A 21 14.26 -2.77 -6.82
CA TYR A 21 14.39 -4.21 -6.75
C TYR A 21 15.09 -4.75 -8.00
N ASN A 22 16.17 -5.50 -7.76
CA ASN A 22 16.87 -6.27 -8.77
C ASN A 22 16.68 -7.77 -8.46
N ALA A 23 15.88 -8.46 -9.28
CA ALA A 23 15.66 -9.90 -9.15
C ALA A 23 16.94 -10.72 -9.43
N VAL A 24 17.86 -10.15 -10.22
CA VAL A 24 19.11 -10.77 -10.64
C VAL A 24 20.23 -9.77 -10.45
N GLU A 25 21.26 -10.17 -9.71
CA GLU A 25 22.46 -9.36 -9.51
C GLU A 25 23.16 -9.12 -10.86
N GLY A 26 23.34 -7.84 -11.25
CA GLY A 26 24.01 -7.45 -12.50
C GLY A 26 23.11 -7.18 -13.71
N LEU A 27 21.78 -7.23 -13.57
CA LEU A 27 20.86 -6.70 -14.57
C LEU A 27 20.63 -5.19 -14.32
N GLU A 28 20.81 -4.37 -15.36
CA GLU A 28 20.76 -2.90 -15.27
C GLU A 28 19.34 -2.34 -15.07
N ASP A 29 18.31 -3.12 -15.40
CA ASP A 29 16.91 -2.68 -15.35
C ASP A 29 16.27 -3.00 -13.99
N ALA A 30 16.61 -2.21 -12.97
CA ALA A 30 15.95 -2.28 -11.67
C ALA A 30 14.49 -1.85 -11.78
N LEU A 31 13.60 -2.60 -11.13
CA LEU A 31 12.19 -2.23 -11.03
C LEU A 31 11.98 -1.42 -9.75
N ASP A 32 11.45 -0.21 -9.87
CA ASP A 32 11.04 0.56 -8.69
C ASP A 32 9.77 -0.04 -8.09
N GLN A 33 9.85 -0.34 -6.80
CA GLN A 33 8.73 -0.73 -5.96
C GLN A 33 8.35 0.42 -5.04
N PHE A 34 7.05 0.55 -4.79
CA PHE A 34 6.47 1.64 -4.01
C PHE A 34 5.70 1.06 -2.84
N GLN A 35 5.98 1.52 -1.63
CA GLN A 35 5.31 1.06 -0.42
C GLN A 35 4.70 2.22 0.37
N LEU A 36 3.54 1.95 0.96
CA LEU A 36 2.84 2.84 1.87
C LEU A 36 2.73 2.17 3.24
N ASP A 37 3.19 2.86 4.29
CA ASP A 37 3.04 2.38 5.67
C ASP A 37 2.01 3.19 6.44
N PHE A 38 1.10 2.47 7.08
CA PHE A 38 0.00 3.01 7.85
C PHE A 38 0.11 2.62 9.31
N ILE A 39 -0.46 3.46 10.18
CA ILE A 39 -0.82 3.08 11.54
C ILE A 39 -2.33 2.96 11.64
N ALA A 40 -2.81 1.77 12.00
CA ALA A 40 -4.22 1.48 12.25
C ALA A 40 -4.39 0.82 13.62
N VAL A 41 -5.16 1.44 14.52
CA VAL A 41 -5.38 0.96 15.90
C VAL A 41 -4.05 0.67 16.64
N GLY A 42 -3.06 1.55 16.42
CA GLY A 42 -1.73 1.43 17.02
C GLY A 42 -0.83 0.34 16.44
N LYS A 43 -1.25 -0.36 15.37
CA LYS A 43 -0.46 -1.37 14.68
C LYS A 43 0.04 -0.85 13.33
N PRO A 44 1.30 -1.13 12.96
CA PRO A 44 1.81 -0.85 11.63
C PRO A 44 1.20 -1.83 10.61
N LEU A 45 0.87 -1.30 9.43
CA LEU A 45 0.44 -2.04 8.25
C LEU A 45 1.21 -1.49 7.04
N SER A 46 1.74 -2.36 6.19
CA SER A 46 2.56 -1.97 5.04
C SER A 46 2.03 -2.65 3.79
N PHE A 47 1.95 -1.89 2.69
CA PHE A 47 1.43 -2.39 1.43
C PHE A 47 2.30 -1.91 0.28
N GLU A 48 2.72 -2.85 -0.56
CA GLU A 48 3.25 -2.53 -1.89
C GLU A 48 2.09 -2.06 -2.77
N VAL A 49 2.30 -0.97 -3.50
CA VAL A 49 1.29 -0.33 -4.34
C VAL A 49 1.88 0.08 -5.69
N SER A 50 1.02 0.41 -6.64
CA SER A 50 1.46 1.02 -7.88
C SER A 50 1.92 2.47 -7.68
N VAL A 51 2.72 2.98 -8.62
CA VAL A 51 3.12 4.41 -8.65
C VAL A 51 1.91 5.36 -8.69
N PHE A 52 0.79 4.95 -9.28
CA PHE A 52 -0.43 5.75 -9.35
C PHE A 52 -1.06 5.93 -7.97
N GLU A 53 -1.18 4.84 -7.22
CA GLU A 53 -1.70 4.85 -5.85
C GLU A 53 -0.75 5.59 -4.91
N PHE A 54 0.55 5.39 -5.09
CA PHE A 54 1.58 6.09 -4.32
C PHE A 54 1.49 7.61 -4.48
N ASN A 55 1.27 8.11 -5.71
CA ASN A 55 1.31 9.55 -5.99
C ASN A 55 0.06 10.32 -5.54
N VAL A 56 -1.07 9.66 -5.31
CA VAL A 56 -2.33 10.33 -4.93
C VAL A 56 -2.51 10.51 -3.42
N VAL A 57 -1.53 10.09 -2.61
CA VAL A 57 -1.56 10.17 -1.14
C VAL A 57 -0.32 10.86 -0.57
N GLU A 58 -0.49 11.51 0.57
CA GLU A 58 0.59 12.20 1.30
C GLU A 58 0.64 11.75 2.77
N ILE A 59 1.84 11.76 3.35
CA ILE A 59 2.05 11.42 4.76
C ILE A 59 1.19 12.34 5.64
N GLY A 60 0.55 11.74 6.65
CA GLY A 60 -0.38 12.41 7.55
C GLY A 60 -1.84 12.33 7.12
N MET A 61 -2.13 11.88 5.90
CA MET A 61 -3.51 11.62 5.47
C MET A 61 -4.15 10.53 6.34
N LYS A 62 -5.42 10.73 6.67
CA LYS A 62 -6.23 9.83 7.48
C LYS A 62 -7.47 9.39 6.72
N GLY A 63 -7.86 8.15 6.89
CA GLY A 63 -9.13 7.65 6.38
C GLY A 63 -9.28 6.16 6.54
N LEU A 64 -10.42 5.67 6.04
CA LEU A 64 -10.73 4.26 6.03
C LEU A 64 -9.80 3.53 5.05
N LEU A 65 -8.96 2.66 5.59
CA LEU A 65 -8.11 1.72 4.85
C LEU A 65 -8.84 0.38 4.76
N THR A 66 -8.96 -0.15 3.54
CA THR A 66 -9.53 -1.47 3.28
C THR A 66 -8.50 -2.34 2.59
N TYR A 67 -8.31 -3.56 3.09
CA TYR A 67 -7.31 -4.50 2.58
C TYR A 67 -7.76 -5.96 2.75
N GLN A 68 -7.11 -6.87 2.03
CA GLN A 68 -7.30 -8.31 2.13
C GLN A 68 -5.95 -9.00 2.02
N GLY A 69 -5.51 -9.66 3.10
CA GLY A 69 -4.13 -10.16 3.16
C GLY A 69 -3.11 -9.03 3.03
N ASN A 70 -2.25 -9.12 2.02
CA ASN A 70 -1.26 -8.10 1.68
C ASN A 70 -1.74 -7.12 0.60
N ASP A 71 -2.96 -7.29 0.09
CA ASP A 71 -3.49 -6.43 -0.98
C ASP A 71 -4.21 -5.21 -0.37
N LEU A 72 -3.70 -4.01 -0.67
CA LEU A 72 -4.44 -2.78 -0.43
C LEU A 72 -5.57 -2.66 -1.46
N ILE A 73 -6.81 -2.53 -0.98
CA ILE A 73 -8.00 -2.41 -1.84
C ILE A 73 -8.42 -0.95 -1.99
N SER A 74 -8.42 -0.19 -0.89
CA SER A 74 -8.77 1.23 -0.93
C SER A 74 -8.24 2.00 0.28
N PHE A 75 -8.06 3.30 0.11
CA PHE A 75 -7.72 4.21 1.20
C PHE A 75 -8.41 5.57 1.00
N GLY A 76 -9.30 5.89 1.93
CA GLY A 76 -10.09 7.12 1.90
C GLY A 76 -10.79 7.33 0.56
N LYS A 77 -10.67 8.54 0.01
CA LYS A 77 -11.21 8.88 -1.32
C LYS A 77 -10.16 8.79 -2.45
N TRP A 78 -8.91 8.52 -2.10
CA TRP A 78 -7.75 8.70 -2.98
C TRP A 78 -7.40 7.42 -3.73
N ILE A 79 -7.41 6.29 -3.03
CA ILE A 79 -7.17 4.96 -3.63
C ILE A 79 -8.50 4.21 -3.65
N LYS A 80 -8.88 3.68 -4.81
CA LYS A 80 -10.12 2.95 -5.03
C LYS A 80 -9.83 1.59 -5.64
N ASP A 81 -10.73 0.65 -5.36
CA ASP A 81 -10.71 -0.65 -6.02
C ASP A 81 -11.07 -0.45 -7.50
N PHE A 82 -10.09 -0.61 -8.38
CA PHE A 82 -10.30 -0.54 -9.83
C PHE A 82 -10.60 -1.91 -10.45
N LYS A 83 -10.65 -3.00 -9.64
CA LYS A 83 -11.08 -4.32 -10.11
C LYS A 83 -12.61 -4.34 -10.22
N MET A 84 -13.13 -3.69 -11.26
CA MET A 84 -14.49 -3.93 -11.77
C MET A 84 -14.49 -5.13 -12.72
#